data_AF-A0A524NSY9-F1
#
_entry.id   AF-A0A524NSY9-F1
#
_cell.length_a   1.000
_cell.length_b   1.000
_cell.length_c   1.000
_cell.angle_alpha   90.00
_cell.angle_beta   90.00
_cell.angle_gamma   90.00
#
_symmetry.space_group_name_H-M   'P 1'
#
loop_
_entity.id
_entity.type
_entity.pdbx_description
1 polymer ?
#
loop_
_entity_poly.entity_id
_entity_poly.type
_entity_poly.pdbx_seq_one_letter_code
_entity_poly.pdbx_strand_id
1 'polypeptide(L)' 'MRSMYTLLLCAFALGLMTLACSGDGGQGTGTAVTTAETTLGSANGVMTEDGVVAFLGMPFAKPP' A
#
# COMPACT_ATOMS: atom_id res chain seq x y z
N MET A 1 39.14 12.86 -25.39
CA MET A 1 38.80 11.85 -24.35
C MET A 1 38.17 12.42 -23.07
N ARG A 2 37.80 13.72 -22.98
CA ARG A 2 37.10 14.26 -21.78
C ARG A 2 35.57 14.24 -21.89
N SER A 3 35.04 14.31 -23.12
CA SER A 3 33.59 14.39 -23.41
C SER A 3 32.83 13.07 -23.22
N MET A 4 33.50 11.92 -23.27
CA MET A 4 32.83 10.62 -23.12
C MET A 4 32.51 10.30 -21.65
N TYR A 5 33.34 10.77 -20.71
CA TYR A 5 33.10 10.58 -19.28
C TYR A 5 31.93 11.42 -18.76
N THR A 6 31.71 12.62 -19.32
CA THR A 6 30.57 13.47 -18.96
C THR A 6 29.24 12.83 -19.36
N LEU A 7 29.16 12.21 -20.55
CA LEU A 7 27.96 11.51 -21.00
C LEU A 7 27.67 10.26 -20.15
N LEU A 8 28.72 9.52 -19.78
CA LEU A 8 28.60 8.34 -18.91
C LEU A 8 28.08 8.71 -17.50
N LEU A 9 28.58 9.81 -16.94
CA LEU A 9 28.14 10.32 -15.63
C LEU A 9 26.67 10.78 -15.67
N CYS A 10 26.25 11.47 -16.74
CA CYS A 10 24.85 11.87 -16.89
C CYS A 10 23.90 10.66 -16.99
N ALA A 11 24.29 9.61 -17.73
CA ALA A 11 23.47 8.40 -17.85
C ALA A 11 23.34 7.65 -16.50
N PHE A 12 24.42 7.59 -15.72
CA PHE A 12 24.39 6.96 -14.39
C PHE A 12 23.54 7.77 -13.40
N ALA A 13 23.62 9.10 -13.44
CA ALA A 13 22.79 9.98 -12.60
C ALA A 13 21.29 9.85 -12.93
N LEU A 14 20.92 9.74 -14.21
CA LEU A 14 19.54 9.51 -14.62
C LEU A 14 19.03 8.12 -14.21
N GLY A 15 19.88 7.08 -14.29
CA GLY A 15 19.54 5.73 -13.82
C GLY A 15 19.29 5.67 -12.31
N LEU A 16 20.10 6.36 -11.51
CA LEU A 16 19.90 6.44 -10.05
C LEU A 16 18.60 7.17 -9.67
N MET A 17 18.19 8.21 -10.42
CA MET A 17 16.92 8.89 -10.20
C MET A 17 15.71 8.00 -10.51
N THR A 18 15.78 7.16 -11.55
CA THR A 18 14.68 6.20 -11.85
C THR A 18 14.55 5.08 -10.82
N LEU A 19 15.66 4.67 -10.19
CA LEU A 19 15.65 3.68 -9.12
C LEU A 19 15.06 4.25 -7.81
N ALA A 20 15.29 5.54 -7.53
CA ALA A 20 14.73 6.22 -6.36
C ALA A 20 13.20 6.43 -6.44
N CYS A 21 12.60 6.43 -7.64
CA CYS A 21 11.14 6.45 -7.81
C CYS A 21 10.50 5.05 -7.78
N SER A 22 11.30 3.97 -7.70
CA SER A 22 10.78 2.59 -7.67
C SER A 22 10.71 2.02 -6.25
N GLY A 23 10.91 2.84 -5.21
CA GLY A 23 10.83 2.45 -3.82
C GLY A 23 9.41 2.46 -3.27
N ASP A 24 8.94 1.28 -2.89
CA ASP A 24 7.79 1.00 -1.99
C ASP A 24 6.36 1.16 -2.55
N GLY A 25 6.05 0.36 -3.58
CA GLY A 25 4.66 -0.02 -3.91
C GLY A 25 4.35 -1.48 -3.60
N GLY A 26 5.08 -2.09 -2.66
CA GLY A 26 5.18 -3.55 -2.53
C GLY A 26 5.07 -4.06 -1.10
N GLN A 27 4.05 -3.65 -0.35
CA GLN A 27 3.64 -4.34 0.88
C GLN A 27 2.30 -5.08 0.66
N GLY A 28 2.31 -6.08 -0.22
CA GLY A 28 1.62 -7.32 0.11
C GLY A 28 2.49 -8.00 1.18
N THR A 29 2.01 -8.48 2.32
CA THR A 29 0.90 -9.39 2.43
C THR A 29 0.52 -9.52 3.91
N GLY A 30 -0.70 -9.14 4.22
CA GLY A 30 -1.29 -9.25 5.55
C GLY A 30 -2.24 -8.09 5.74
N THR A 31 -3.42 -8.14 5.10
CA THR A 31 -4.53 -7.28 5.51
C THR A 31 -4.67 -7.48 7.00
N ALA A 32 -4.26 -6.49 7.80
CA ALA A 32 -4.41 -6.56 9.24
C ALA A 32 -5.91 -6.62 9.52
N VAL A 33 -6.40 -7.81 9.80
CA VAL A 33 -7.80 -8.02 10.14
C VAL A 33 -7.97 -7.53 11.56
N THR A 34 -8.75 -6.46 11.71
CA THR A 34 -9.13 -5.95 13.03
C THR A 34 -10.51 -6.46 13.36
N THR A 35 -10.63 -7.19 14.45
CA THR A 35 -11.89 -7.78 14.89
C THR A 35 -12.59 -6.87 15.90
N ALA A 36 -13.91 -6.71 15.78
CA ALA A 36 -14.74 -5.96 16.71
C ALA A 36 -15.96 -6.78 17.12
N GLU A 37 -16.29 -6.77 18.41
CA GLU A 37 -17.49 -7.43 18.93
C GLU A 37 -18.72 -6.54 18.78
N THR A 38 -19.79 -7.11 18.25
CA THR A 38 -21.08 -6.44 18.04
C THR A 38 -22.21 -7.22 18.72
N THR A 39 -23.41 -6.64 18.80
CA THR A 39 -24.60 -7.35 19.30
C THR A 39 -25.01 -8.55 18.44
N LEU A 40 -24.52 -8.63 17.20
CA LEU A 40 -24.75 -9.76 16.28
C LEU A 40 -23.60 -10.76 16.27
N GLY A 41 -22.53 -10.51 17.02
CA GLY A 41 -21.31 -11.32 17.07
C GLY A 41 -20.06 -10.58 16.59
N SER A 42 -19.04 -11.34 16.23
CA SER A 42 -17.73 -10.82 15.88
C SER A 42 -17.67 -10.37 14.41
N ALA A 43 -17.16 -9.17 14.16
CA ALA A 43 -17.04 -8.56 12.85
C ALA A 43 -15.56 -8.35 12.50
N ASN A 44 -15.19 -8.65 11.26
CA ASN A 44 -13.84 -8.45 10.76
C ASN A 44 -13.78 -7.21 9.87
N GLY A 45 -12.93 -6.27 10.25
CA GLY A 45 -12.64 -5.05 9.50
C GLY A 45 -11.33 -5.18 8.73
N VAL A 46 -11.26 -4.44 7.63
CA VAL A 46 -10.07 -4.35 6.77
C VAL A 46 -9.38 -3.02 7.04
N MET A 47 -8.09 -3.06 7.35
CA MET A 47 -7.27 -1.84 7.47
C MET A 47 -7.00 -1.25 6.08
N THR A 48 -7.30 0.03 5.90
CA THR A 48 -7.01 0.81 4.69
C THR A 48 -5.62 1.44 4.78
N GLU A 49 -5.11 1.91 3.64
CA GLU A 49 -3.79 2.57 3.51
C GLU A 49 -3.68 3.83 4.38
N ASP A 50 -4.80 4.52 4.63
CA ASP A 50 -4.88 5.70 5.49
C ASP A 50 -4.89 5.35 7.01
N GLY A 51 -4.73 4.06 7.36
CA GLY A 51 -4.76 3.59 8.75
C GLY A 51 -6.16 3.52 9.38
N VAL A 52 -7.21 3.51 8.56
CA VAL A 52 -8.61 3.40 9.01
C VAL A 52 -9.07 1.96 8.90
N VAL A 53 -9.82 1.46 9.88
CA VAL A 53 -10.46 0.13 9.81
C VAL A 53 -11.86 0.26 9.23
N ALA A 54 -12.09 -0.32 8.05
CA ALA A 54 -13.38 -0.32 7.38
C ALA A 54 -14.14 -1.64 7.62
N PHE A 55 -15.40 -1.53 8.05
CA PHE A 55 -16.34 -2.65 8.20
C PHE A 55 -17.44 -2.51 7.14
N LEU A 56 -17.36 -3.31 6.07
CA LEU A 56 -18.24 -3.20 4.91
C LEU A 56 -19.32 -4.29 4.93
N GLY A 57 -20.55 -3.94 4.54
CA GLY A 57 -21.64 -4.92 4.39
C GLY A 57 -22.21 -5.47 5.70
N MET A 58 -22.00 -4.78 6.83
CA MET A 58 -22.52 -5.20 8.13
C MET A 58 -24.06 -5.29 8.10
N PRO A 59 -24.64 -6.46 8.44
CA PRO A 59 -26.09 -6.59 8.50
C PRO A 59 -26.63 -5.76 9.66
N PHE A 60 -27.68 -4.98 9.40
CA PHE A 60 -28.38 -4.20 10.42
C PHE A 60 -29.81 -4.69 10.66
N ALA A 61 -30.32 -5.56 9.79
CA ALA A 61 -31.66 -6.12 9.84
C ALA A 61 -31.70 -7.50 9.16
N LYS A 62 -32.80 -8.23 9.39
CA LYS A 62 -33.10 -9.44 8.63
C LYS A 62 -33.49 -9.07 7.18
N PRO A 63 -33.22 -9.94 6.20
CA PRO A 63 -33.80 -9.79 4.86
C PRO A 63 -35.33 -9.68 4.94
N PRO A 64 -35.96 -8.82 4.12
CA PRO A 64 -37.41 -8.69 4.08
C PRO A 64 -38.09 -9.99 3.66
#